data_AF-A0A8H6R7Z2-F1
#
_entry.id   AF-A0A8H6R7Z2-F1
#
_cell.length_a   1.000
_cell.length_b   1.000
_cell.length_c   1.000
_cell.angle_alpha   90.00
_cell.angle_beta   90.00
_cell.angle_gamma   90.00
#
_symmetry.space_group_name_H-M   'P 1'
#
loop_
_entity.id
_entity.type
_entity.pdbx_description
1 polymer ?
#
loop_
_entity_poly.entity_id
_entity_poly.type
_entity_poly.pdbx_seq_one_letter_code
_entity_poly.pdbx_strand_id
1 'polypeptide(L)'
;MNMSKEDDLEKNLPESSRASLDDDGQSSSSTLLEKPSQNKSPEEAGIKLPAEDATADDVRAYFVEILTLSYGLGHAESRQIASAWLAGTGRELRKYPGKMYHDIFGPQAGWTLYKEIKIAVVKENYEKNPPKTWQAKLSICVAILGAMGALTGLGILLGAVMWGIAAPLYFLLFILMICTVCDSRAKPEDIAEKALVEIWGSEGSNGQGSK
;
A
#
# COMPACT_ATOMS: atom_id res chain seq x y z
N MET A 1 -27.15 -51.53 -48.11
CA MET A 1 -28.46 -51.73 -48.77
C MET A 1 -29.35 -52.43 -47.77
N ASN A 2 -30.38 -51.69 -47.32
CA ASN A 2 -31.62 -52.09 -46.64
C ASN A 2 -31.50 -52.89 -45.31
N MET A 3 -31.91 -52.36 -44.14
CA MET A 3 -33.24 -51.88 -43.70
C MET A 3 -34.10 -53.00 -43.09
N SER A 4 -34.16 -52.95 -41.75
CA SER A 4 -35.25 -53.20 -40.79
C SER A 4 -36.18 -54.41 -40.89
N LYS A 5 -36.33 -55.09 -39.74
CA LYS A 5 -37.59 -55.47 -39.04
C LYS A 5 -37.18 -56.15 -37.72
N GLU A 6 -37.35 -55.59 -36.53
CA GLU A 6 -38.58 -55.23 -35.78
C GLU A 6 -39.46 -56.45 -35.41
N ASP A 7 -40.05 -56.34 -34.22
CA ASP A 7 -41.05 -57.21 -33.58
C ASP A 7 -40.41 -58.37 -32.77
N ASP A 8 -40.64 -58.59 -31.47
CA ASP A 8 -41.68 -58.19 -30.52
C ASP A 8 -41.11 -58.40 -29.11
N LEU A 9 -41.39 -57.53 -28.14
CA LEU A 9 -41.84 -57.97 -26.81
C LEU A 9 -42.36 -56.75 -26.04
N GLU A 10 -43.64 -56.48 -26.21
CA GLU A 10 -44.44 -55.87 -25.16
C GLU A 10 -44.40 -56.73 -23.90
N LYS A 11 -44.57 -56.05 -22.75
CA LYS A 11 -45.42 -56.44 -21.61
C LYS A 11 -44.65 -56.39 -20.28
N ASN A 12 -44.91 -55.34 -19.50
CA ASN A 12 -45.56 -55.39 -18.17
C ASN A 12 -45.34 -54.06 -17.43
N LEU A 13 -46.45 -53.34 -17.19
CA LEU A 13 -46.66 -52.27 -16.21
C LEU A 13 -46.29 -52.71 -14.77
N PRO A 14 -46.14 -51.82 -13.75
CA PRO A 14 -47.07 -50.71 -13.49
C PRO A 14 -46.49 -49.37 -12.99
N GLU A 15 -47.40 -48.40 -13.04
CA GLU A 15 -47.44 -47.12 -12.34
C GLU A 15 -46.95 -47.19 -10.90
N SER A 16 -46.18 -46.18 -10.47
CA SER A 16 -46.39 -45.48 -9.20
C SER A 16 -45.24 -44.49 -8.95
N SER A 17 -45.61 -43.22 -8.78
CA SER A 17 -44.99 -42.20 -7.90
C SER A 17 -44.97 -40.84 -8.58
N ARG A 18 -46.17 -40.27 -8.57
CA ARG A 18 -46.46 -38.86 -8.40
C ARG A 18 -45.54 -38.25 -7.32
N ALA A 19 -44.66 -37.34 -7.71
CA ALA A 19 -44.06 -36.37 -6.79
C ALA A 19 -43.85 -35.05 -7.54
N SER A 20 -44.81 -34.15 -7.32
CA SER A 20 -44.68 -32.71 -7.54
C SER A 20 -43.46 -32.20 -6.78
N LEU A 21 -42.54 -31.55 -7.49
CA LEU A 21 -41.49 -30.75 -6.88
C LEU A 21 -41.61 -29.35 -7.46
N ASP A 22 -41.99 -28.45 -6.56
CA ASP A 22 -42.24 -27.05 -6.77
C ASP A 22 -41.00 -26.36 -7.37
N ASP A 23 -41.27 -25.59 -8.43
CA ASP A 23 -40.31 -24.74 -9.14
C ASP A 23 -40.11 -23.45 -8.33
N ASP A 24 -39.32 -23.56 -7.28
CA ASP A 24 -38.84 -22.39 -6.54
C ASP A 24 -37.75 -21.72 -7.38
N GLY A 25 -38.16 -20.74 -8.18
CA GLY A 25 -37.30 -19.77 -8.86
C GLY A 25 -36.48 -18.97 -7.86
N GLN A 26 -35.44 -19.58 -7.29
CA GLN A 26 -34.40 -18.90 -6.55
C GLN A 26 -33.44 -18.24 -7.54
N SER A 27 -33.76 -16.96 -7.75
CA SER A 27 -32.83 -15.84 -7.88
C SER A 27 -31.40 -16.20 -7.46
N SER A 28 -30.62 -16.72 -8.40
CA SER A 28 -29.17 -16.72 -8.28
C SER A 28 -28.72 -15.32 -8.65
N SER A 29 -28.69 -14.47 -7.63
CA SER A 29 -27.83 -13.29 -7.55
C SER A 29 -26.46 -13.67 -8.11
N SER A 30 -26.24 -13.32 -9.37
CA SER A 30 -24.92 -13.13 -9.92
C SER A 30 -24.34 -11.97 -9.14
N THR A 31 -23.69 -12.27 -8.02
CA THR A 31 -22.73 -11.37 -7.40
C THR A 31 -21.62 -11.21 -8.41
N LEU A 32 -21.83 -10.19 -9.23
CA LEU A 32 -20.87 -9.53 -10.08
C LEU A 32 -19.49 -9.68 -9.43
N LEU A 33 -18.64 -10.43 -10.11
CA LEU A 33 -17.20 -10.47 -9.92
C LEU A 33 -16.74 -9.01 -9.81
N GLU A 34 -16.57 -8.54 -8.59
CA GLU A 34 -15.98 -7.26 -8.28
C GLU A 34 -14.51 -7.42 -8.68
N LYS A 35 -14.22 -7.10 -9.94
CA LYS A 35 -12.87 -7.03 -10.48
C LYS A 35 -12.09 -6.18 -9.48
N PRO A 36 -11.07 -6.74 -8.77
CA PRO A 36 -10.37 -5.99 -7.75
C PRO A 36 -9.85 -4.72 -8.42
N SER A 37 -10.26 -3.58 -7.88
CA SER A 37 -9.80 -2.27 -8.31
C SER A 37 -8.28 -2.33 -8.36
N GLN A 38 -7.71 -2.39 -9.57
CA GLN A 38 -6.27 -2.56 -9.85
C GLN A 38 -5.45 -1.30 -9.49
N ASN A 39 -5.87 -0.56 -8.46
CA ASN A 39 -5.30 0.72 -8.09
C ASN A 39 -5.35 0.99 -6.58
N LYS A 40 -5.64 -0.03 -5.76
CA LYS A 40 -5.51 0.07 -4.30
C LYS A 40 -4.12 -0.39 -3.90
N SER A 41 -3.44 0.42 -3.10
CA SER A 41 -2.19 0.02 -2.43
C SER A 41 -2.45 -1.25 -1.59
N PRO A 42 -1.49 -2.20 -1.49
CA PRO A 42 -1.64 -3.45 -0.71
C PRO A 42 -2.23 -3.25 0.70
N GLU A 43 -1.92 -2.11 1.31
CA GLU A 43 -2.38 -1.79 2.65
C GLU A 43 -3.83 -1.29 2.72
N GLU A 44 -4.34 -0.61 1.67
CA GLU A 44 -5.76 -0.27 1.58
C GLU A 44 -6.63 -1.53 1.41
N ALA A 45 -6.03 -2.61 0.94
CA ALA A 45 -6.63 -3.94 0.92
C ALA A 45 -6.42 -4.73 2.22
N GLY A 46 -5.73 -4.16 3.21
CA GLY A 46 -5.48 -4.79 4.51
C GLY A 46 -4.35 -5.82 4.53
N ILE A 47 -3.53 -5.89 3.47
CA ILE A 47 -2.41 -6.83 3.37
C ILE A 47 -1.29 -6.35 4.30
N LYS A 48 -0.98 -7.14 5.33
CA LYS A 48 0.05 -6.82 6.33
C LYS A 48 1.41 -7.33 5.92
N LEU A 49 2.43 -6.52 6.12
CA LEU A 49 3.81 -6.91 5.92
C LEU A 49 4.18 -8.07 6.88
N PRO A 50 4.73 -9.19 6.38
CA PRO A 50 5.15 -10.30 7.22
C PRO A 50 6.18 -9.87 8.28
N ALA A 51 6.07 -10.43 9.49
CA ALA A 51 7.04 -10.23 10.56
C ALA A 51 8.43 -10.79 10.18
N GLU A 52 9.50 -10.37 10.86
CA GLU A 52 10.86 -10.85 10.53
C GLU A 52 11.04 -12.37 10.67
N ASP A 53 10.28 -13.00 11.56
CA ASP A 53 10.27 -14.44 11.83
C ASP A 53 9.27 -15.22 10.96
N ALA A 54 8.56 -14.54 10.05
CA ALA A 54 7.61 -15.19 9.14
C ALA A 54 8.30 -16.23 8.26
N THR A 55 7.63 -17.35 8.03
CA THR A 55 8.18 -18.46 7.25
C THR A 55 8.18 -18.15 5.76
N ALA A 56 8.93 -18.93 4.98
CA ALA A 56 8.93 -18.78 3.52
C ALA A 56 7.55 -19.03 2.90
N ASP A 57 6.69 -19.85 3.52
CA ASP A 57 5.31 -20.05 3.07
C ASP A 57 4.47 -18.78 3.30
N ASP A 58 4.59 -18.15 4.48
CA ASP A 58 3.88 -16.91 4.80
C ASP A 58 4.28 -15.77 3.86
N VAL A 59 5.57 -15.66 3.55
CA VAL A 59 6.09 -14.67 2.59
C VAL A 59 5.56 -14.93 1.19
N ARG A 60 5.44 -16.19 0.77
CA ARG A 60 4.85 -16.54 -0.53
C ARG A 60 3.37 -16.19 -0.59
N ALA A 61 2.60 -16.46 0.47
CA ALA A 61 1.20 -16.06 0.54
C ALA A 61 1.05 -14.54 0.40
N TYR A 62 1.89 -13.78 1.10
CA TYR A 62 1.95 -12.33 0.98
C TYR A 62 2.27 -11.84 -0.44
N PHE A 63 3.22 -12.46 -1.14
CA PHE A 63 3.50 -12.14 -2.54
C PHE A 63 2.33 -12.42 -3.47
N VAL A 64 1.60 -13.51 -3.26
CA VAL A 64 0.41 -13.81 -4.05
C VAL A 64 -0.63 -12.70 -3.91
N GLU A 65 -0.85 -12.20 -2.70
CA GLU A 65 -1.79 -11.11 -2.44
C GLU A 65 -1.35 -9.81 -3.12
N ILE A 66 -0.07 -9.41 -2.99
CA ILE A 66 0.46 -8.22 -3.67
C ILE A 66 0.35 -8.35 -5.19
N LEU A 67 0.77 -9.47 -5.76
CA LEU A 67 0.76 -9.66 -7.22
C LEU A 67 -0.66 -9.67 -7.79
N THR A 68 -1.62 -10.22 -7.03
CA THR A 68 -3.02 -10.22 -7.43
C THR A 68 -3.63 -8.82 -7.36
N LEU A 69 -3.29 -8.05 -6.33
CA LEU A 69 -3.86 -6.71 -6.11
C LEU A 69 -3.16 -5.63 -6.95
N SER A 70 -1.84 -5.48 -6.81
CA SER A 70 -1.05 -4.40 -7.44
C SER A 70 -0.81 -4.67 -8.93
N TYR A 71 -0.65 -5.93 -9.33
CA TYR A 71 -0.34 -6.29 -10.72
C TYR A 71 -1.56 -6.80 -11.48
N GLY A 72 -2.67 -7.10 -10.79
CA GLY A 72 -3.91 -7.62 -11.38
C GLY A 72 -3.76 -9.02 -11.97
N LEU A 73 -2.75 -9.79 -11.53
CA LEU A 73 -2.51 -11.14 -12.03
C LEU A 73 -3.57 -12.11 -11.55
N GLY A 74 -3.85 -13.13 -12.36
CA GLY A 74 -4.68 -14.24 -11.93
C GLY A 74 -4.00 -14.97 -10.77
N HIS A 75 -4.79 -15.44 -9.80
CA HIS A 75 -4.27 -16.08 -8.58
C HIS A 75 -3.27 -17.24 -8.86
N ALA A 76 -3.50 -18.02 -9.92
CA ALA A 76 -2.60 -19.10 -10.33
C ALA A 76 -1.23 -18.59 -10.81
N GLU A 77 -1.20 -17.50 -11.57
CA GLU A 77 0.01 -16.87 -12.08
C GLU A 77 0.80 -16.20 -10.94
N SER A 78 0.09 -15.49 -10.05
CA SER A 78 0.67 -14.93 -8.81
C SER A 78 1.35 -16.02 -7.97
N ARG A 79 0.72 -17.20 -7.84
CA ARG A 79 1.28 -18.33 -7.09
C ARG A 79 2.52 -18.91 -7.74
N GLN A 80 2.53 -19.00 -9.07
CA GLN A 80 3.71 -19.46 -9.82
C GLN A 80 4.89 -18.50 -9.61
N ILE A 81 4.69 -17.19 -9.72
CA ILE A 81 5.74 -16.20 -9.49
C ILE A 81 6.22 -16.25 -8.03
N ALA A 82 5.30 -16.26 -7.07
CA ALA A 82 5.63 -16.34 -5.65
C ALA A 82 6.42 -17.62 -5.32
N SER A 83 6.17 -18.73 -6.01
CA SER A 83 6.91 -19.99 -5.78
C SER A 83 8.42 -19.91 -6.02
N ALA A 84 8.91 -18.89 -6.75
CA ALA A 84 10.33 -18.63 -6.92
C ALA A 84 11.06 -18.26 -5.60
N TRP A 85 10.30 -17.86 -4.57
CA TRP A 85 10.83 -17.61 -3.24
C TRP A 85 11.01 -18.91 -2.44
N LEU A 86 12.21 -19.49 -2.53
CA LEU A 86 12.49 -20.83 -2.01
C LEU A 86 12.82 -20.88 -0.50
N ALA A 87 13.73 -20.03 -0.02
CA ALA A 87 14.33 -20.18 1.32
C ALA A 87 14.50 -18.87 2.10
N GLY A 88 13.74 -17.81 1.76
CA GLY A 88 13.78 -16.55 2.50
C GLY A 88 12.67 -16.46 3.57
N THR A 89 13.01 -15.96 4.74
CA THR A 89 12.05 -15.58 5.80
C THR A 89 11.60 -14.14 5.61
N GLY A 90 10.68 -13.67 6.46
CA GLY A 90 10.30 -12.26 6.49
C GLY A 90 11.45 -11.30 6.79
N ARG A 91 12.55 -11.78 7.37
CA ARG A 91 13.79 -11.00 7.53
C ARG A 91 14.47 -10.73 6.19
N GLU A 92 14.63 -11.75 5.36
CA GLU A 92 15.22 -11.62 4.02
C GLU A 92 14.34 -10.73 3.14
N LEU A 93 13.02 -10.89 3.23
CA LEU A 93 12.04 -10.01 2.59
C LEU A 93 12.30 -8.52 2.88
N ARG A 94 12.64 -8.17 4.13
CA ARG A 94 12.85 -6.76 4.51
C ARG A 94 14.23 -6.25 4.11
N LYS A 95 15.25 -7.13 4.13
CA LYS A 95 16.67 -6.76 3.98
C LYS A 95 17.19 -6.86 2.55
N TYR A 96 16.60 -7.70 1.70
CA TYR A 96 17.14 -7.93 0.36
C TYR A 96 17.16 -6.64 -0.49
N PRO A 97 18.25 -6.40 -1.25
CA PRO A 97 18.34 -5.30 -2.21
C PRO A 97 17.48 -5.58 -3.44
N GLY A 98 17.12 -4.54 -4.19
CA GLY A 98 16.30 -4.67 -5.41
C GLY A 98 16.87 -5.65 -6.44
N LYS A 99 18.20 -5.72 -6.56
CA LYS A 99 18.89 -6.70 -7.41
C LYS A 99 18.52 -8.15 -7.10
N MET A 100 18.40 -8.53 -5.82
CA MET A 100 17.99 -9.89 -5.44
C MET A 100 16.56 -10.20 -5.91
N TYR A 101 15.65 -9.22 -5.81
CA TYR A 101 14.30 -9.39 -6.32
C TYR A 101 14.26 -9.56 -7.84
N HIS A 102 15.07 -8.77 -8.56
CA HIS A 102 15.25 -8.93 -10.01
C HIS A 102 15.80 -10.32 -10.36
N ASP A 103 16.79 -10.81 -9.62
CA ASP A 103 17.41 -12.11 -9.90
C ASP A 103 16.44 -13.28 -9.61
N ILE A 104 15.56 -13.16 -8.61
CA ILE A 104 14.59 -14.21 -8.22
C ILE A 104 13.34 -14.20 -9.11
N PHE A 105 12.74 -13.03 -9.34
CA PHE A 105 11.42 -12.90 -9.99
C PHE A 105 11.48 -12.33 -11.40
N GLY A 106 12.66 -11.94 -11.87
CA GLY A 106 12.85 -11.22 -13.13
C GLY A 106 12.59 -9.71 -13.00
N PRO A 107 12.83 -8.95 -14.08
CA PRO A 107 12.88 -7.49 -14.00
C PRO A 107 11.55 -6.83 -13.60
N GLN A 108 10.43 -7.31 -14.13
CA GLN A 108 9.12 -6.65 -13.93
C GLN A 108 8.50 -7.02 -12.58
N ALA A 109 8.33 -8.33 -12.31
CA ALA A 109 7.76 -8.79 -11.05
C ALA A 109 8.67 -8.48 -9.85
N GLY A 110 9.99 -8.58 -10.04
CA GLY A 110 10.98 -8.23 -9.01
C GLY A 110 10.91 -6.75 -8.62
N TRP A 111 10.80 -5.84 -9.60
CA TRP A 111 10.66 -4.41 -9.33
C TRP A 111 9.38 -4.09 -8.56
N THR A 112 8.23 -4.60 -9.02
CA THR A 112 6.94 -4.36 -8.38
C THR A 112 6.94 -4.84 -6.93
N LEU A 113 7.36 -6.09 -6.70
CA LEU A 113 7.44 -6.64 -5.35
C LEU A 113 8.36 -5.80 -4.47
N TYR A 114 9.57 -5.49 -4.95
CA TYR A 114 10.53 -4.68 -4.20
C TYR A 114 9.96 -3.32 -3.79
N LYS A 115 9.31 -2.60 -4.72
CA LYS A 115 8.70 -1.30 -4.46
C LYS A 115 7.65 -1.39 -3.36
N GLU A 116 6.70 -2.32 -3.48
CA GLU A 116 5.61 -2.48 -2.52
C GLU A 116 6.11 -2.85 -1.12
N ILE A 117 7.08 -3.77 -1.05
CA ILE A 117 7.68 -4.21 0.22
C ILE A 117 8.42 -3.05 0.88
N LYS A 118 9.21 -2.27 0.13
CA LYS A 118 9.96 -1.15 0.71
C LYS A 118 9.04 -0.03 1.19
N ILE A 119 7.96 0.25 0.47
CA ILE A 119 6.93 1.19 0.93
C ILE A 119 6.34 0.70 2.26
N ALA A 120 5.94 -0.57 2.34
CA ALA A 120 5.39 -1.16 3.55
C ALA A 120 6.40 -1.13 4.72
N VAL A 121 7.68 -1.42 4.48
CA VAL A 121 8.75 -1.37 5.50
C VAL A 121 8.98 0.05 6.00
N VAL A 122 9.11 1.03 5.11
CA VAL A 122 9.31 2.44 5.48
C VAL A 122 8.13 2.94 6.30
N LYS A 123 6.90 2.59 5.90
CA LYS A 123 5.71 2.97 6.63
C LYS A 123 5.65 2.35 8.02
N GLU A 124 5.89 1.04 8.15
CA GLU A 124 5.92 0.37 9.45
C GLU A 124 6.98 1.00 10.39
N ASN A 125 8.14 1.38 9.84
CA ASN A 125 9.18 2.09 10.59
C ASN A 125 8.73 3.49 11.04
N TYR A 126 7.98 4.20 10.20
CA TYR A 126 7.42 5.52 10.52
C TYR A 126 6.35 5.43 11.61
N GLU A 127 5.51 4.38 11.59
CA GLU A 127 4.51 4.15 12.63
C GLU A 127 5.13 3.76 13.98
N LYS A 128 6.18 2.92 13.96
CA LYS A 128 6.90 2.51 15.17
C LYS A 128 7.75 3.65 15.76
N ASN A 129 8.38 4.44 14.90
CA ASN A 129 9.22 5.56 15.26
C ASN A 129 8.71 6.82 14.56
N PRO A 130 7.56 7.37 15.01
CA PRO A 130 7.08 8.62 14.44
C PRO A 130 8.19 9.65 14.62
N PRO A 131 8.58 10.37 13.56
CA PRO A 131 9.60 11.38 13.70
C PRO A 131 9.15 12.35 14.80
N LYS A 132 10.04 12.69 15.73
CA LYS A 132 9.79 13.70 16.78
C LYS A 132 9.46 15.09 16.22
N THR A 133 9.32 15.21 14.90
CA THR A 133 8.94 16.43 14.17
C THR A 133 7.62 17.00 14.68
N TRP A 134 6.65 16.21 15.15
CA TRP A 134 5.43 16.77 15.76
C TRP A 134 5.74 17.58 17.04
N GLN A 135 6.58 17.03 17.91
CA GLN A 135 7.01 17.71 19.14
C GLN A 135 7.89 18.92 18.82
N ALA A 136 8.77 18.82 17.82
CA ALA A 136 9.57 19.94 17.34
C ALA A 136 8.70 21.06 16.73
N LYS A 137 7.68 20.71 15.94
CA LYS A 137 6.71 21.65 15.36
C LYS A 137 5.88 22.33 16.43
N LEU A 138 5.38 21.59 17.42
CA LEU A 138 4.70 22.17 18.59
C LEU A 138 5.61 23.15 19.34
N SER A 139 6.87 22.77 19.57
CA SER A 139 7.85 23.63 20.23
C SER A 139 8.09 24.94 19.46
N ILE A 140 8.22 24.86 18.12
CA ILE A 140 8.38 26.04 17.26
C ILE A 140 7.13 26.93 17.30
N CYS A 141 5.92 26.36 17.22
CA CYS A 141 4.68 27.12 17.33
C CYS A 141 4.56 27.85 18.67
N VAL A 142 4.91 27.18 19.77
CA VAL A 142 4.92 27.80 21.11
C VAL A 142 5.94 28.94 21.19
N ALA A 143 7.13 28.77 20.61
CA ALA A 143 8.14 29.83 20.56
C ALA A 143 7.67 31.06 19.75
N ILE A 144 7.01 30.85 18.61
CA ILE A 144 6.44 31.95 17.79
C ILE A 144 5.34 32.69 18.55
N LEU A 145 4.42 31.97 19.21
CA LEU A 145 3.37 32.58 20.03
C LEU A 145 3.96 33.36 21.22
N GLY A 146 5.01 32.84 21.85
CA GLY A 146 5.75 33.55 22.91
C GLY A 146 6.38 34.84 22.41
N ALA A 147 7.03 34.81 21.23
CA ALA A 147 7.61 36.00 20.60
C ALA A 147 6.53 37.04 20.24
N MET A 148 5.39 36.59 19.70
CA MET A 148 4.24 37.45 19.44
C MET A 148 3.73 38.12 20.72
N GLY A 149 3.60 37.39 21.83
CA GLY A 149 3.18 37.94 23.12
C GLY A 149 4.14 39.00 23.68
N ALA A 150 5.45 38.76 23.56
CA ALA A 150 6.48 39.73 23.98
C ALA A 150 6.44 41.02 23.16
N LEU A 151 6.28 40.91 21.83
CA LEU A 151 6.11 42.06 20.94
C LEU A 151 4.83 42.85 21.28
N THR A 152 3.75 42.19 21.69
CA THR A 152 2.49 42.86 22.05
C THR A 152 2.70 43.69 23.31
N GLY A 153 3.34 43.12 24.32
CA GLY A 153 3.66 43.81 25.57
C GLY A 153 4.55 45.04 25.34
N LEU A 154 5.55 44.90 24.48
CA LEU A 154 6.46 46.00 24.13
C LEU A 154 5.76 47.11 23.32
N GLY A 155 4.90 46.73 22.38
CA GLY A 155 4.12 47.68 21.57
C GLY A 155 3.10 48.47 22.39
N ILE A 156 2.48 47.86 23.41
CA ILE A 156 1.60 48.56 24.35
C ILE A 156 2.39 49.58 25.19
N LEU A 157 3.59 49.23 25.63
CA LEU A 157 4.44 50.09 26.46
C LEU A 157 4.95 51.33 25.70
N LEU A 158 5.32 51.18 24.42
CA LEU A 158 5.93 52.24 23.60
C LEU A 158 4.93 53.07 22.78
N GLY A 159 3.65 52.70 22.78
CA GLY A 159 2.57 53.47 22.15
C GLY A 159 2.46 53.33 20.62
N ALA A 160 1.58 54.15 20.03
CA ALA A 160 1.06 53.96 18.66
C ALA A 160 2.11 53.98 17.54
N VAL A 161 3.24 54.67 17.74
CA VAL A 161 4.31 54.80 16.74
C VAL A 161 4.99 53.45 16.46
N MET A 162 5.05 52.55 17.45
CA MET A 162 5.71 51.25 17.30
C MET A 162 4.87 50.21 16.55
N TRP A 163 3.55 50.42 16.43
CA TRP A 163 2.68 49.51 15.69
C TRP A 163 2.96 49.50 14.18
N GLY A 164 3.46 50.61 13.63
CA GLY A 164 3.85 50.67 12.22
C GLY A 164 5.00 49.71 11.85
N ILE A 165 5.90 49.42 12.80
CA ILE A 165 7.02 48.49 12.61
C ILE A 165 6.66 47.09 13.12
N ALA A 166 5.84 46.97 14.16
CA ALA A 166 5.41 45.69 14.70
C ALA A 166 4.46 44.94 13.75
N ALA A 167 3.55 45.63 13.06
CA ALA A 167 2.55 45.02 12.16
C ALA A 167 3.17 44.12 11.06
N PRO A 168 4.19 44.52 10.28
CA PRO A 168 4.82 43.63 9.31
C PRO A 168 5.56 42.46 9.97
N LEU A 169 6.15 42.64 11.15
CA LEU A 169 6.80 41.55 11.89
C LEU A 169 5.78 40.50 12.37
N TYR A 170 4.60 40.92 12.82
CA TYR A 170 3.49 40.00 13.12
C TYR A 170 3.05 39.23 11.89
N PHE A 171 2.92 39.90 10.77
CA PHE A 171 2.52 39.26 9.52
C PHE A 171 3.54 38.22 9.07
N LEU A 172 4.84 38.52 9.19
CA LEU A 172 5.91 37.56 8.92
C LEU A 172 5.91 36.37 9.89
N LEU A 173 5.77 36.60 11.20
CA LEU A 173 5.69 35.53 12.19
C LEU A 173 4.44 34.65 11.98
N PHE A 174 3.33 35.25 11.59
CA PHE A 174 2.09 34.54 11.28
C PHE A 174 2.22 33.71 9.99
N ILE A 175 2.86 34.25 8.94
CA ILE A 175 3.18 33.48 7.73
C ILE A 175 4.09 32.31 8.07
N LEU A 176 5.14 32.51 8.87
CA LEU A 176 6.02 31.42 9.31
C LEU A 176 5.25 30.36 10.08
N MET A 177 4.36 30.76 11.00
CA MET A 177 3.47 29.84 11.71
C MET A 177 2.59 29.04 10.73
N ILE A 178 1.94 29.70 9.78
CA ILE A 178 1.14 29.03 8.74
C ILE A 178 2.00 28.08 7.93
N CYS A 179 3.19 28.48 7.47
CA CYS A 179 4.10 27.60 6.75
C CYS A 179 4.46 26.36 7.58
N THR A 180 4.80 26.49 8.87
CA THR A 180 5.12 25.33 9.72
C THR A 180 3.94 24.38 9.93
N VAL A 181 2.72 24.92 10.01
CA VAL A 181 1.48 24.14 10.15
C VAL A 181 1.08 23.48 8.83
N CYS A 182 1.17 24.21 7.71
CA CYS A 182 0.85 23.75 6.37
C CYS A 182 1.90 22.80 5.80
N ASP A 183 3.15 22.85 6.24
CA ASP A 183 4.23 21.91 5.88
C ASP A 183 4.05 20.52 6.53
N SER A 184 2.80 20.13 6.77
CA SER A 184 2.43 18.91 7.46
C SER A 184 1.25 18.24 6.78
N ARG A 185 1.49 17.72 5.58
CA ARG A 185 1.04 16.37 5.16
C ARG A 185 1.96 15.86 4.06
N ALA A 186 3.27 15.74 4.35
CA ALA A 186 4.06 14.75 3.62
C ALA A 186 3.47 13.41 4.03
N LYS A 187 2.67 12.83 3.15
CA LYS A 187 2.03 11.57 3.47
C LYS A 187 3.14 10.50 3.54
N PRO A 188 2.99 9.43 4.34
CA PRO A 188 4.02 8.40 4.45
C PRO A 188 4.40 7.83 3.07
N GLU A 189 3.47 7.82 2.12
CA GLU A 189 3.75 7.49 0.72
C GLU A 189 4.79 8.43 0.07
N ASP A 190 4.69 9.75 0.24
CA ASP A 190 5.65 10.70 -0.36
C ASP A 190 7.06 10.51 0.22
N ILE A 191 7.14 10.13 1.49
CA ILE A 191 8.41 9.84 2.20
C ILE A 191 9.00 8.53 1.68
N ALA A 192 8.16 7.50 1.51
CA ALA A 192 8.59 6.22 0.95
C ALA A 192 9.03 6.36 -0.51
N GLU A 193 8.31 7.14 -1.32
CA GLU A 193 8.69 7.44 -2.71
C GLU A 193 9.99 8.23 -2.76
N LYS A 194 10.16 9.24 -1.91
CA LYS A 194 11.43 10.00 -1.82
C LYS A 194 12.59 9.10 -1.40
N ALA A 195 12.38 8.21 -0.42
CA ALA A 195 13.40 7.25 0.01
C ALA A 195 13.76 6.27 -1.11
N LEU A 196 12.78 5.80 -1.88
CA LEU A 196 13.02 4.96 -3.06
C LEU A 196 13.83 5.69 -4.13
N VAL A 197 13.51 6.96 -4.40
CA VAL A 197 14.25 7.80 -5.36
C VAL A 197 15.69 8.01 -4.91
N GLU A 198 15.93 8.24 -3.61
CA GLU A 198 17.27 8.41 -3.05
C GLU A 198 18.10 7.13 -3.14
N ILE A 199 17.52 5.98 -2.79
CA ILE A 199 18.17 4.67 -2.92
C ILE A 199 18.56 4.43 -4.39
N TRP A 200 17.65 4.68 -5.34
CA TRP A 200 17.93 4.48 -6.76
C TRP A 200 18.97 5.46 -7.32
N GLY A 201 18.91 6.73 -6.92
CA GLY A 201 19.89 7.75 -7.28
C GLY A 201 21.30 7.39 -6.80
N SER A 202 21.41 6.69 -5.67
CA SER A 202 22.69 6.21 -5.14
C SER A 202 23.23 4.97 -5.88
N GLU A 203 22.36 4.06 -6.32
CA GLU A 203 22.74 2.80 -6.96
C GLU A 203 23.31 3.02 -8.38
N GLY A 204 22.78 4.01 -9.12
CA GLY A 204 23.30 4.40 -10.43
C GLY A 204 24.68 5.06 -10.40
N SER A 205 25.08 5.66 -9.28
CA SER A 205 26.38 6.33 -9.11
C SER A 205 27.53 5.34 -8.85
N ASN A 206 27.26 4.26 -8.11
CA ASN A 206 28.28 3.27 -7.74
C ASN A 206 28.67 2.30 -8.88
N GLY A 207 27.93 2.28 -9.99
CA GLY A 207 28.19 1.39 -11.13
C GLY A 207 29.18 1.92 -12.19
N GLN A 208 29.65 3.17 -12.08
CA GLN A 208 30.45 3.81 -13.12
C GLN A 208 31.97 3.80 -12.87
N GLY A 209 32.44 2.95 -11.95
CA GLY A 209 33.84 2.86 -11.53
C GLY A 209 34.42 1.45 -11.65
N SER A 210 34.27 0.78 -12.80
CA SER A 210 35.14 -0.34 -13.16
C SER A 210 35.13 -0.54 -14.68
N LYS A 211 36.11 0.09 -15.34
CA LYS A 211 36.54 -0.23 -16.69
C LYS A 211 38.00 -0.64 -16.62
#